data_AF-A0A7V4J4J7-F1
#
_entry.id   AF-A0A7V4J4J7-F1
#
_cell.length_a   1.000
_cell.length_b   1.000
_cell.length_c   1.000
_cell.angle_alpha   90.00
_cell.angle_beta   90.00
_cell.angle_gamma   90.00
#
_symmetry.space_group_name_H-M   'P 1'
#
loop_
_entity.id
_entity.type
_entity.pdbx_description
1 polymer ?
#
loop_
_entity_poly.entity_id
_entity_poly.type
_entity_poly.pdbx_seq_one_letter_code
_entity_poly.pdbx_strand_id
1 'polypeptide(L)'
;IGGSFGQYINIEKAIQIGLLPDLPWDKFHFLGNTSLKGALLALMSREFRRDLTAIAQKMTYLELSADNSFYDAFTSALFLPHTDLSQFPSVAEVLASRRNGH
;
A
#
# COMPACT_ATOMS: atom_id res chain seq x y z
N ILE A 1 -6.33 -2.68 0.72
CA ILE A 1 -6.32 -1.26 0.28
C ILE A 1 -7.64 -0.61 0.68
N GLY A 2 -7.58 0.39 1.56
CA GLY A 2 -8.72 1.25 1.90
C GLY A 2 -8.58 2.61 1.22
N GLY A 3 -9.71 3.28 0.98
CA GLY A 3 -9.77 4.58 0.31
C GLY A 3 -10.68 4.57 -0.91
N SER A 4 -11.16 5.74 -1.32
CA SER A 4 -12.05 5.91 -2.47
C SER A 4 -11.38 5.61 -3.82
N PHE A 5 -10.05 5.67 -3.89
CA PHE A 5 -9.30 5.50 -5.14
C PHE A 5 -9.07 4.04 -5.54
N GLY A 6 -9.05 3.10 -4.59
CA GLY A 6 -8.60 1.73 -4.88
C GLY A 6 -9.53 0.88 -5.76
N GLN A 7 -10.78 1.30 -6.00
CA GLN A 7 -11.69 0.59 -6.91
C GLN A 7 -11.21 0.65 -8.37
N TYR A 8 -10.46 1.70 -8.73
CA TYR A 8 -9.97 1.94 -10.08
C TYR A 8 -8.46 1.71 -10.22
N ILE A 9 -7.78 1.32 -9.14
CA ILE A 9 -6.34 1.05 -9.19
C ILE A 9 -6.13 -0.31 -9.88
N ASN A 10 -5.43 -0.27 -11.00
CA ASN A 10 -4.88 -1.47 -11.61
C ASN A 10 -3.64 -1.90 -10.80
N ILE A 11 -3.74 -3.02 -10.08
CA ILE A 11 -2.70 -3.53 -9.17
C ILE A 11 -1.40 -3.81 -9.91
N GLU A 12 -1.48 -4.41 -11.11
CA GLU A 12 -0.31 -4.66 -11.96
C GLU A 12 0.45 -3.37 -12.26
N LYS A 13 -0.26 -2.35 -12.73
CA LYS A 13 0.35 -1.06 -13.06
C LYS A 13 0.89 -0.37 -11.81
N ALA A 14 0.22 -0.50 -10.68
CA ALA A 14 0.68 0.06 -9.41
C ALA A 14 2.00 -0.57 -8.94
N ILE A 15 2.18 -1.89 -9.13
CA ILE A 15 3.45 -2.57 -8.85
C ILE A 15 4.53 -2.13 -9.85
N GLN A 16 4.19 -2.03 -11.15
CA GLN A 16 5.13 -1.62 -12.20
C GLN A 16 5.69 -0.20 -12.01
N ILE A 17 4.93 0.71 -11.38
CA ILE A 17 5.38 2.06 -11.05
C ILE A 17 5.95 2.18 -9.62
N GLY A 18 6.09 1.08 -8.87
CA GLY A 18 6.63 1.12 -7.51
C GLY A 18 5.69 1.61 -6.42
N LEU A 19 4.39 1.80 -6.73
CA LEU A 19 3.39 2.26 -5.75
C LEU A 19 3.02 1.17 -4.73
N LEU A 20 3.01 -0.10 -5.18
CA LEU A 20 2.74 -1.26 -4.35
C LEU A 20 3.93 -2.21 -4.38
N PRO A 21 4.19 -2.96 -3.28
CA PRO A 21 5.25 -3.96 -3.28
C PRO A 21 4.95 -5.06 -4.29
N ASP A 22 6.01 -5.68 -4.80
CA ASP A 22 5.90 -6.79 -5.74
C ASP A 22 5.42 -8.08 -5.04
N LEU A 23 4.10 -8.23 -4.99
CA LEU A 23 3.42 -9.35 -4.37
C LEU A 23 2.31 -9.90 -5.27
N PRO A 24 1.93 -11.18 -5.10
CA PRO A 24 0.82 -11.78 -5.82
C PRO A 24 -0.49 -10.98 -5.65
N TRP A 25 -1.23 -10.80 -6.74
CA TRP A 25 -2.40 -9.92 -6.79
C TRP A 25 -3.54 -10.36 -5.86
N ASP A 26 -3.65 -11.66 -5.61
CA ASP A 26 -4.62 -12.28 -4.70
C ASP A 26 -4.46 -11.81 -3.24
N LYS A 27 -3.29 -11.28 -2.87
CA LYS A 27 -3.05 -10.69 -1.54
C LYS A 27 -3.61 -9.26 -1.39
N PHE A 28 -4.02 -8.63 -2.48
CA PHE A 28 -4.55 -7.26 -2.44
C PHE A 28 -6.07 -7.26 -2.44
N HIS A 29 -6.66 -7.02 -1.27
CA HIS A 29 -8.11 -6.84 -1.14
C HIS A 29 -8.49 -5.37 -1.06
N PHE A 30 -9.43 -4.96 -1.92
CA PHE A 30 -10.01 -3.62 -1.87
C PHE A 30 -11.18 -3.57 -0.88
N LEU A 31 -11.09 -2.68 0.10
CA LEU A 31 -12.07 -2.56 1.18
C LEU A 31 -12.98 -1.33 1.06
N GLY A 32 -12.82 -0.53 0.00
CA GLY A 32 -13.60 0.70 -0.18
C GLY A 32 -13.25 1.80 0.80
N ASN A 33 -14.20 2.71 1.02
CA ASN A 33 -14.09 3.75 2.04
C ASN A 33 -14.28 3.15 3.44
N THR A 34 -13.18 2.63 4.00
CA THR A 34 -13.15 2.03 5.34
C THR A 34 -13.45 3.04 6.44
N SER A 35 -13.14 4.31 6.25
CA SER A 35 -13.45 5.39 7.21
C SER A 35 -14.97 5.57 7.38
N LEU A 36 -15.71 5.71 6.27
CA LEU A 36 -17.17 5.80 6.30
C LEU A 36 -17.80 4.54 6.88
N LYS A 37 -17.32 3.35 6.47
CA LYS A 37 -17.81 2.07 6.99
C LYS A 37 -17.57 1.96 8.50
N GLY A 38 -16.41 2.38 8.99
CA GLY A 38 -16.07 2.41 10.41
C GLY A 38 -16.96 3.38 11.21
N ALA A 39 -17.20 4.57 10.68
CA ALA A 39 -18.10 5.55 11.29
C ALA A 39 -19.54 5.02 11.42
N LEU A 40 -20.04 4.35 10.38
CA LEU A 40 -21.36 3.72 10.39
C LEU A 40 -21.45 2.58 11.41
N LEU A 41 -20.44 1.70 11.47
CA LEU A 41 -20.38 0.63 12.48
C LEU A 41 -20.36 1.18 13.91
N ALA A 42 -19.56 2.24 14.15
CA ALA A 42 -19.52 2.92 15.43
C ALA A 42 -20.85 3.59 15.79
N LEU A 43 -21.59 4.10 14.80
CA LEU A 43 -22.89 4.74 15.01
C LEU A 43 -23.97 3.71 15.35
N MET A 44 -23.99 2.58 14.64
CA MET A 44 -25.03 1.55 14.76
C MET A 44 -24.90 0.66 15.99
N SER A 45 -23.71 0.55 16.61
CA SER A 45 -23.49 -0.32 17.76
C SER A 45 -22.53 0.27 18.79
N ARG A 46 -22.94 0.19 20.06
CA ARG A 46 -22.10 0.57 21.20
C ARG A 46 -20.95 -0.41 21.42
N GLU A 47 -21.13 -1.68 21.06
CA GLU A 47 -20.08 -2.70 21.15
C GLU A 47 -18.97 -2.42 20.15
N PHE A 48 -19.31 -2.25 18.87
CA PHE A 48 -18.32 -1.90 17.84
C PHE A 48 -17.61 -0.59 18.15
N ARG A 49 -18.31 0.40 18.74
CA ARG A 49 -17.69 1.64 19.19
C ARG A 49 -16.63 1.40 20.26
N ARG A 50 -16.91 0.56 21.26
CA ARG A 50 -15.94 0.20 22.31
C ARG A 50 -14.73 -0.51 21.72
N ASP A 51 -14.95 -1.44 20.81
CA ASP A 51 -13.86 -2.20 20.17
C ASP A 51 -12.97 -1.30 19.32
N LEU A 52 -13.56 -0.36 18.57
CA LEU A 52 -12.82 0.65 17.82
C LEU A 52 -11.96 1.52 18.74
N THR A 53 -12.47 1.94 19.90
CA THR A 53 -11.69 2.68 20.90
C THR A 53 -10.53 1.86 21.45
N ALA A 54 -10.75 0.58 21.76
CA ALA A 54 -9.71 -0.30 22.26
C ALA A 54 -8.61 -0.57 21.22
N ILE A 55 -8.97 -0.68 19.94
CA ILE A 55 -8.01 -0.79 18.84
C ILE A 55 -7.19 0.50 18.70
N ALA A 56 -7.85 1.65 18.72
CA ALA A 56 -7.18 2.95 18.62
C ALA A 56 -6.15 3.16 19.75
N GLN A 57 -6.46 2.72 20.97
CA GLN A 57 -5.54 2.78 22.11
C GLN A 57 -4.30 1.88 21.97
N LYS A 58 -4.35 0.85 21.12
CA LYS A 58 -3.22 -0.06 20.85
C LYS A 58 -2.37 0.40 19.67
N MET A 59 -2.77 1.43 18.94
CA MET A 59 -2.00 1.95 17.80
C MET A 59 -0.82 2.76 18.30
N THR A 60 0.40 2.30 18.00
CA THR A 60 1.62 3.07 18.21
C THR A 60 1.89 3.94 16.99
N TYR A 61 1.95 5.25 17.19
CA TYR A 61 2.33 6.18 16.14
C TYR A 61 3.86 6.19 15.98
N LEU A 62 4.32 6.07 14.74
CA LEU A 62 5.73 6.16 14.37
C LEU A 62 5.94 7.46 13.60
N GLU A 63 6.81 8.33 14.11
CA GLU A 63 7.13 9.63 13.49
C GLU A 63 8.21 9.45 12.43
N LEU A 64 7.79 9.42 11.16
CA LEU A 64 8.69 9.13 10.03
C LEU A 64 9.57 10.34 9.64
N SER A 65 9.19 11.56 10.02
CA SER A 65 9.93 12.78 9.64
C SER A 65 11.28 12.93 10.34
N ALA A 66 11.46 12.27 11.49
CA ALA A 66 12.69 12.31 12.28
C ALA A 66 13.64 11.13 11.99
N ASP A 67 13.25 10.21 11.10
CA ASP A 67 14.00 8.99 10.81
C ASP A 67 14.74 9.12 9.47
N ASN A 68 16.07 9.15 9.51
CA ASN A 68 16.90 9.21 8.31
C ASN A 68 16.69 7.98 7.39
N SER A 69 16.34 6.82 7.94
CA SER A 69 16.08 5.62 7.15
C SER A 69 14.82 5.76 6.29
N PHE A 70 13.84 6.55 6.73
CA PHE A 70 12.66 6.86 5.91
C PHE A 70 13.03 7.77 4.74
N TYR A 71 13.92 8.75 4.95
CA TYR A 71 14.37 9.63 3.87
C TYR A 71 15.14 8.86 2.78
N ASP A 72 15.99 7.91 3.18
CA ASP A 72 16.71 7.03 2.26
C ASP A 72 15.75 6.13 1.46
N ALA A 73 14.77 5.53 2.14
CA ALA A 73 13.74 4.72 1.50
C ALA A 73 12.87 5.54 0.54
N PHE A 74 12.46 6.75 0.96
CA PHE A 74 11.66 7.66 0.14
C PHE A 74 12.41 8.08 -1.12
N THR A 75 13.69 8.47 -0.98
CA THR A 75 14.55 8.86 -2.12
C THR A 75 14.72 7.70 -3.09
N SER A 76 14.87 6.48 -2.58
CA SER A 76 14.97 5.27 -3.41
C SER A 76 13.68 4.95 -4.18
N ALA A 77 12.53 5.30 -3.60
CA ALA A 77 11.21 5.14 -4.22
C ALA A 77 10.84 6.25 -5.22
N LEU A 78 11.69 7.27 -5.41
CA LEU A 78 11.49 8.30 -6.45
C LEU A 78 11.81 7.78 -7.87
N PHE A 79 12.53 6.68 -7.98
CA PHE A 79 12.82 6.01 -9.25
C PHE A 79 11.76 4.95 -9.55
N LEU A 80 11.48 4.69 -10.83
CA LEU A 80 10.47 3.72 -11.24
C LEU A 80 11.12 2.39 -11.68
N PRO A 81 10.68 1.23 -11.14
CA PRO A 81 9.78 1.07 -9.99
C PRO A 81 10.45 1.39 -8.64
N HIS A 82 11.79 1.34 -8.57
CA HIS A 82 12.60 1.67 -7.40
C HIS A 82 14.07 1.74 -7.84
N THR A 83 14.96 2.38 -7.06
CA THR A 83 16.43 2.34 -7.34
C THR A 83 16.99 0.91 -7.29
N ASP A 84 16.44 0.08 -6.42
CA ASP A 84 16.79 -1.33 -6.27
C ASP A 84 15.75 -2.24 -6.94
N LEU A 85 16.09 -2.74 -8.13
CA LEU A 85 15.24 -3.63 -8.92
C LEU A 85 15.09 -5.04 -8.31
N SER A 86 15.95 -5.44 -7.37
CA SER A 86 15.83 -6.76 -6.74
C SER A 86 14.55 -6.90 -5.90
N GLN A 87 13.96 -5.77 -5.50
CA GLN A 87 12.68 -5.70 -4.79
C GLN A 87 11.47 -5.85 -5.71
N PHE A 88 11.67 -5.79 -7.03
CA PHE A 88 10.62 -5.88 -8.05
C PHE A 88 10.97 -6.93 -9.12
N PRO A 89 11.13 -8.22 -8.74
CA PRO A 89 11.48 -9.28 -9.67
C PRO A 89 10.49 -9.41 -10.86
N SER A 90 9.19 -9.25 -10.64
CA SER A 90 8.18 -9.35 -11.72
C SER A 90 8.36 -8.23 -12.76
N VAL A 91 8.74 -7.03 -12.33
CA VAL A 91 8.99 -5.90 -13.23
C VAL A 91 10.31 -6.10 -13.98
N ALA A 92 11.34 -6.63 -13.31
CA ALA A 92 12.62 -6.95 -13.93
C ALA A 92 12.47 -7.98 -15.07
N GLU A 93 11.64 -9.02 -14.88
CA GLU A 93 11.32 -10.01 -15.91
C GLU A 93 10.61 -9.38 -17.13
N VAL A 94 9.65 -8.48 -16.90
CA VAL A 94 8.95 -7.74 -17.97
C VAL A 94 9.91 -6.84 -18.76
N LEU A 95 10.86 -6.18 -18.08
CA LEU A 95 11.87 -5.36 -18.76
C LEU A 95 12.86 -6.21 -19.56
N ALA A 96 13.28 -7.36 -19.04
CA ALA A 96 14.19 -8.28 -19.73
C ALA A 96 13.55 -8.88 -20.98
N SER A 97 12.29 -9.31 -20.91
CA SER A 97 11.55 -9.85 -22.06
C SER A 97 11.35 -8.82 -23.18
N ARG A 98 11.09 -7.55 -22.84
CA ARG A 98 11.00 -6.46 -23.83
C ARG A 98 12.32 -6.14 -24.51
N ARG A 99 13.45 -6.31 -23.81
CA ARG A 99 14.79 -6.04 -24.36
C ARG A 99 15.30 -7.12 -25.31
N ASN A 100 14.78 -8.35 -25.20
CA ASN A 100 15.16 -9.50 -26.04
C ASN A 100 14.27 -9.65 -27.29
N GLY A 101 13.25 -8.80 -27.47
CA GLY A 101 12.32 -8.82 -28.60
C GLY A 101 12.67 -7.85 -29.74
N HIS A 102 13.92 -7.35 -29.78
CA HIS A 102 14.47 -6.49 -30.83
C HIS A 102 15.62 -7.18 -31.55
#